data_AF-A0A3L7PXW1-F1
#
_entry.id   AF-A0A3L7PXW1-F1
#
_cell.length_a   1.000
_cell.length_b   1.000
_cell.length_c   1.000
_cell.angle_alpha   90.00
_cell.angle_beta   90.00
_cell.angle_gamma   90.00
#
_symmetry.space_group_name_H-M   'P 1'
#
loop_
_entity.id
_entity.type
_entity.pdbx_description
1 polymer ?
#
loop_
_entity_poly.entity_id
_entity_poly.type
_entity_poly.pdbx_seq_one_letter_code
_entity_poly.pdbx_strand_id
1 'polypeptide(L)'
;RYARAGYQILLVGHADHQEIIGTRGEAPDATQVVESPKDIPFLTVKDPNKLVYLTQTTLSTDDANIIIAALKVAFPGLKEPPSEDICYATTNRQRAVRALAPQADLVLVVGSRNSSNSVRLTEISQNMGTPARLVDDRSELRDEWFNGVNTVLVTAGASAPEDLVQQLIVELIEKHGGVVEQHDVYHEQVEFGLPGTLKELMRNRGVDPTGRRVMRKDADEAMGAWLDRHGIEHRTVDLTVGATR
;
A
#
# COMPACT_ATOMS: atom_id res chain seq x y z
N ARG A 1 -3.02 24.54 3.79
CA ARG A 1 -2.34 25.50 2.87
C ARG A 1 -3.27 25.98 1.75
N TYR A 2 -3.81 25.07 0.94
CA TYR A 2 -4.65 25.41 -0.22
C TYR A 2 -5.90 26.23 0.14
N ALA A 3 -6.63 25.82 1.17
CA ALA A 3 -7.78 26.58 1.67
C ALA A 3 -7.42 28.03 2.04
N ARG A 4 -6.29 28.25 2.73
CA ARG A 4 -5.78 29.61 3.03
C ARG A 4 -5.41 30.42 1.78
N ALA A 5 -5.09 29.75 0.67
CA ALA A 5 -4.81 30.37 -0.62
C ALA A 5 -6.07 30.52 -1.50
N GLY A 6 -7.27 30.24 -0.96
CA GLY A 6 -8.55 30.38 -1.64
C GLY A 6 -8.91 29.24 -2.59
N TYR A 7 -8.20 28.11 -2.53
CA TYR A 7 -8.54 26.92 -3.33
C TYR A 7 -9.62 26.08 -2.64
N GLN A 8 -10.56 25.56 -3.43
CA GLN A 8 -11.36 24.39 -3.03
C GLN A 8 -10.59 23.11 -3.36
N ILE A 9 -10.74 22.12 -2.49
CA ILE A 9 -10.02 20.86 -2.49
C ILE A 9 -11.00 19.75 -2.87
N LEU A 10 -10.66 19.00 -3.91
CA LEU A 10 -11.34 17.77 -4.29
C LEU A 10 -10.51 16.60 -3.75
N LEU A 11 -10.93 16.06 -2.61
CA LEU A 11 -10.22 15.01 -1.91
C LEU A 11 -10.68 13.65 -2.45
N VAL A 12 -9.84 13.02 -3.27
CA VAL A 12 -10.10 11.72 -3.88
C VAL A 12 -9.84 10.61 -2.86
N GLY A 13 -10.84 9.79 -2.57
CA GLY A 13 -10.73 8.63 -1.67
C GLY A 13 -12.03 8.28 -0.98
N HIS A 14 -12.01 7.27 -0.12
CA HIS A 14 -13.23 6.71 0.48
C HIS A 14 -13.73 7.56 1.65
N ALA A 15 -14.98 8.00 1.59
CA ALA A 15 -15.51 9.00 2.53
C ALA A 15 -15.56 8.52 4.00
N ASP A 16 -15.63 7.21 4.21
CA ASP A 16 -15.65 6.55 5.51
C ASP A 16 -14.25 6.21 6.06
N HIS A 17 -13.19 6.37 5.25
CA HIS A 17 -11.83 6.05 5.69
C HIS A 17 -11.28 7.11 6.65
N GLN A 18 -10.65 6.68 7.75
CA GLN A 18 -10.16 7.56 8.81
C GLN A 18 -9.20 8.65 8.30
N GLU A 19 -8.36 8.30 7.32
CA GLU A 19 -7.44 9.26 6.68
C GLU A 19 -8.19 10.37 5.93
N ILE A 20 -9.29 10.04 5.24
CA ILE A 20 -10.12 11.00 4.51
C ILE A 20 -10.89 11.89 5.48
N ILE A 21 -11.46 11.29 6.55
CA ILE A 21 -12.13 12.03 7.62
C ILE A 21 -11.17 13.05 8.25
N GLY A 22 -9.94 12.62 8.58
CA GLY A 22 -8.90 13.48 9.13
C GLY A 22 -8.47 14.58 8.17
N THR A 23 -8.17 14.24 6.92
CA THR A 23 -7.72 15.20 5.90
C THR A 23 -8.79 16.25 5.58
N ARG A 24 -10.06 15.83 5.47
CA ARG A 24 -11.20 16.76 5.33
C ARG A 24 -11.33 17.67 6.55
N GLY A 25 -11.05 17.15 7.75
CA GLY A 25 -11.11 17.89 9.01
C GLY A 25 -10.19 19.12 9.09
N GLU A 26 -9.11 19.14 8.31
CA GLU A 26 -8.19 20.30 8.23
C GLU A 26 -8.80 21.52 7.52
N ALA A 27 -9.77 21.31 6.63
CA ALA A 27 -10.43 22.39 5.88
C ALA A 27 -11.84 21.98 5.42
N PRO A 28 -12.79 21.76 6.34
CA PRO A 28 -14.10 21.17 6.03
C PRO A 28 -14.92 22.02 5.04
N ASP A 29 -14.89 23.35 5.17
CA ASP A 29 -15.66 24.27 4.30
C ASP A 29 -15.08 24.42 2.89
N ALA A 30 -13.85 23.95 2.68
CA ALA A 30 -13.14 24.03 1.41
C ALA A 30 -12.94 22.66 0.75
N THR A 31 -13.35 21.57 1.38
CA THR A 31 -13.02 20.20 0.94
C THR A 31 -14.27 19.39 0.62
N GLN A 32 -14.32 18.80 -0.57
CA GLN A 32 -15.35 17.83 -0.99
C GLN A 32 -14.68 16.50 -1.29
N VAL A 33 -15.27 15.40 -0.83
CA VAL A 33 -14.76 14.05 -1.10
C VAL A 33 -15.27 13.56 -2.45
N VAL A 34 -14.42 12.90 -3.23
CA VAL A 34 -14.75 12.31 -4.53
C VAL A 34 -14.34 10.84 -4.50
N GLU A 35 -15.31 9.93 -4.52
CA GLU A 35 -15.09 8.48 -4.49
C GLU A 35 -15.13 7.87 -5.89
N SER A 36 -15.83 8.54 -6.83
CA SER A 36 -15.98 8.06 -8.20
C SER A 36 -16.23 9.21 -9.19
N PRO A 37 -16.05 8.98 -10.51
CA PRO A 37 -16.45 9.96 -11.53
C PRO A 37 -17.95 10.35 -11.48
N LYS A 38 -18.80 9.51 -10.89
CA LYS A 38 -20.25 9.78 -10.75
C LYS A 38 -20.55 10.88 -9.74
N ASP A 39 -19.58 11.23 -8.90
CA ASP A 39 -19.75 12.26 -7.86
C ASP A 39 -19.55 13.66 -8.43
N ILE A 40 -18.84 13.77 -9.57
CA ILE A 40 -18.46 15.02 -10.21
C ILE A 40 -19.65 15.96 -10.48
N PRO A 41 -20.80 15.48 -11.00
CA PRO A 41 -21.97 16.33 -11.23
C PRO A 41 -22.58 16.94 -9.97
N PHE A 42 -22.28 16.40 -8.79
CA PHE A 42 -22.81 16.85 -7.50
C PHE A 42 -21.85 17.79 -6.76
N LEU A 43 -20.68 18.09 -7.34
CA LEU A 43 -19.69 18.98 -6.74
C LEU A 43 -20.16 20.43 -6.77
N THR A 44 -20.09 21.10 -5.62
CA THR A 44 -20.33 22.54 -5.52
C THR A 44 -19.03 23.30 -5.79
N VAL A 45 -18.90 23.85 -7.00
CA VAL A 45 -17.72 24.62 -7.43
C VAL A 45 -18.04 26.10 -7.45
N LYS A 46 -17.31 26.89 -6.66
CA LYS A 46 -17.43 28.36 -6.57
C LYS A 46 -16.60 29.05 -7.65
N ASP A 47 -15.36 28.62 -7.82
CA ASP A 47 -14.45 29.12 -8.86
C ASP A 47 -13.67 27.95 -9.49
N PRO A 48 -13.97 27.56 -10.74
CA PRO A 48 -13.29 26.48 -11.45
C PRO A 48 -11.78 26.68 -11.62
N ASN A 49 -11.27 27.91 -11.52
CA ASN A 49 -9.83 28.21 -11.63
C ASN A 49 -9.09 28.12 -10.28
N LYS A 50 -9.83 27.86 -9.20
CA LYS A 50 -9.31 27.72 -7.83
C LYS A 50 -9.62 26.33 -7.27
N LEU A 51 -9.42 25.31 -8.10
CA LEU A 51 -9.55 23.90 -7.70
C LEU A 51 -8.19 23.25 -7.59
N VAL A 52 -8.03 22.38 -6.60
CA VAL A 52 -6.90 21.46 -6.46
C VAL A 52 -7.45 20.10 -6.05
N TYR A 53 -6.85 19.00 -6.52
CA TYR A 53 -7.15 17.69 -5.94
C TYR A 53 -6.06 17.25 -4.96
N LEU A 54 -6.46 16.41 -4.02
CA LEU A 54 -5.56 15.61 -3.17
C LEU A 54 -6.05 14.17 -3.20
N THR A 55 -5.20 13.20 -2.88
CA THR A 55 -5.63 11.79 -2.81
C THR A 55 -5.37 11.17 -1.44
N GLN A 56 -6.17 10.17 -1.08
CA GLN A 56 -5.83 9.22 -0.01
C GLN A 56 -4.56 8.44 -0.39
N THR A 57 -3.67 8.22 0.58
CA THR A 57 -2.35 7.61 0.37
C THR A 57 -2.38 6.12 0.03
N THR A 58 -3.49 5.45 0.35
CA THR A 58 -3.70 4.00 0.25
C THR A 58 -4.66 3.58 -0.88
N LEU A 59 -5.04 4.52 -1.77
CA LEU A 59 -5.90 4.22 -2.90
C LEU A 59 -5.24 3.29 -3.93
N SER A 60 -6.09 2.58 -4.67
CA SER A 60 -5.69 1.96 -5.94
C SER A 60 -5.21 3.06 -6.89
N THR A 61 -4.01 2.86 -7.44
CA THR A 61 -3.44 3.78 -8.44
C THR A 61 -4.33 3.90 -9.68
N ASP A 62 -5.00 2.81 -10.08
CA ASP A 62 -5.89 2.81 -11.24
C ASP A 62 -7.19 3.58 -10.95
N ASP A 63 -7.82 3.32 -9.81
CA ASP A 63 -9.07 3.98 -9.43
C ASP A 63 -8.85 5.49 -9.26
N ALA A 64 -7.75 5.87 -8.60
CA ALA A 64 -7.35 7.26 -8.47
C ALA A 64 -7.15 7.91 -9.84
N ASN A 65 -6.46 7.24 -10.77
CA ASN A 65 -6.25 7.76 -12.12
C ASN A 65 -7.55 7.93 -12.91
N ILE A 66 -8.50 7.01 -12.78
CA ILE A 66 -9.83 7.12 -13.40
C ILE A 66 -10.56 8.37 -12.89
N ILE A 67 -10.56 8.59 -11.57
CA ILE A 67 -11.22 9.74 -10.96
C ILE A 67 -10.50 11.04 -11.35
N ILE A 68 -9.17 11.08 -11.25
CA ILE A 68 -8.35 12.25 -11.60
C ILE A 68 -8.53 12.61 -13.08
N ALA A 69 -8.55 11.63 -13.98
CA ALA A 69 -8.77 11.88 -15.40
C ALA A 69 -10.16 12.51 -15.65
N ALA A 70 -11.21 11.95 -15.03
CA ALA A 70 -12.55 12.51 -15.12
C ALA A 70 -12.64 13.93 -14.54
N LEU A 71 -11.96 14.18 -13.42
CA LEU A 71 -11.86 15.50 -12.80
C LEU A 71 -11.14 16.51 -13.70
N LYS A 72 -10.04 16.13 -14.36
CA LYS A 72 -9.32 17.00 -15.31
C LYS A 72 -10.16 17.31 -16.55
N VAL A 73 -10.96 16.37 -17.03
CA VAL A 73 -11.92 16.61 -18.13
C VAL A 73 -13.01 17.59 -17.70
N ALA A 74 -13.58 17.41 -16.51
CA ALA A 74 -14.62 18.29 -15.98
C ALA A 74 -14.11 19.69 -15.62
N PHE A 75 -12.87 19.78 -15.14
CA PHE A 75 -12.24 21.01 -14.67
C PHE A 75 -10.84 21.17 -15.28
N PRO A 76 -10.72 21.72 -16.51
CA PRO A 76 -9.41 21.87 -17.18
C PRO A 76 -8.39 22.73 -16.42
N GLY A 77 -8.85 23.61 -15.52
CA GLY A 77 -7.99 24.43 -14.64
C GLY A 77 -7.63 23.77 -13.31
N LEU A 78 -7.98 22.49 -13.11
CA LEU A 78 -7.71 21.76 -11.88
C LEU A 78 -6.21 21.66 -11.61
N LYS A 79 -5.80 22.20 -10.46
CA LYS A 79 -4.41 22.16 -10.04
C LYS A 79 -4.04 20.77 -9.53
N GLU A 80 -2.90 20.28 -10.02
CA GLU A 80 -2.23 19.10 -9.50
C GLU A 80 -1.38 19.44 -8.25
N PRO A 81 -1.35 18.57 -7.23
CA PRO A 81 -0.38 18.71 -6.15
C PRO A 81 1.06 18.54 -6.69
N PRO A 82 2.07 19.14 -6.05
CA PRO A 82 3.45 19.09 -6.53
C PRO A 82 4.10 17.70 -6.46
N SER A 83 3.48 16.75 -5.76
CA SER A 83 3.87 15.36 -5.65
C SER A 83 2.62 14.50 -5.64
N GLU A 84 2.72 13.25 -6.11
CA GLU A 84 1.66 12.26 -5.92
C GLU A 84 1.39 12.07 -4.42
N ASP A 85 0.12 12.08 -4.02
CA ASP A 85 -0.27 11.85 -2.63
C ASP A 85 -0.37 10.34 -2.32
N ILE A 86 -0.45 9.46 -3.32
CA ILE A 86 -0.31 8.01 -3.12
C ILE A 86 1.15 7.71 -2.76
N CYS A 87 1.36 7.05 -1.62
CA CYS A 87 2.71 6.83 -1.13
C CYS A 87 3.46 5.76 -1.93
N TYR A 88 4.80 5.86 -1.95
CA TYR A 88 5.66 4.91 -2.68
C TYR A 88 5.39 3.44 -2.28
N ALA A 89 5.14 3.19 -0.99
CA ALA A 89 4.92 1.85 -0.46
C ALA A 89 3.65 1.20 -1.01
N THR A 90 2.59 1.99 -1.23
CA THR A 90 1.34 1.57 -1.88
C THR A 90 1.63 1.25 -3.35
N THR A 91 2.25 2.17 -4.08
CA THR A 91 2.53 2.00 -5.51
C THR A 91 3.42 0.78 -5.79
N ASN A 92 4.49 0.61 -5.02
CA ASN A 92 5.42 -0.52 -5.20
C ASN A 92 4.74 -1.87 -4.96
N ARG A 93 3.95 -2.00 -3.89
CA ARG A 93 3.21 -3.23 -3.59
C ARG A 93 2.17 -3.55 -4.66
N GLN A 94 1.40 -2.56 -5.10
CA GLN A 94 0.43 -2.76 -6.19
C GLN A 94 1.12 -3.23 -7.47
N ARG A 95 2.27 -2.64 -7.82
CA ARG A 95 3.06 -3.08 -8.97
C ARG A 95 3.65 -4.49 -8.80
N ALA A 96 4.12 -4.84 -7.61
CA ALA A 96 4.61 -6.18 -7.33
C ALA A 96 3.50 -7.23 -7.48
N VAL A 97 2.31 -6.99 -6.91
CA VAL A 97 1.16 -7.88 -7.12
C VAL A 97 0.80 -7.95 -8.61
N ARG A 98 0.84 -6.83 -9.34
CA ARG A 98 0.57 -6.85 -10.78
C ARG A 98 1.57 -7.68 -11.58
N ALA A 99 2.84 -7.67 -11.20
CA ALA A 99 3.87 -8.44 -11.89
C ALA A 99 3.78 -9.95 -11.59
N LEU A 100 3.41 -10.30 -10.36
CA LEU A 100 3.54 -11.67 -9.84
C LEU A 100 2.24 -12.46 -9.84
N ALA A 101 1.08 -11.82 -9.64
CA ALA A 101 -0.20 -12.52 -9.54
C ALA A 101 -0.54 -13.40 -10.76
N PRO A 102 -0.27 -12.98 -12.02
CA PRO A 102 -0.55 -13.82 -13.19
C PRO A 102 0.28 -15.11 -13.28
N GLN A 103 1.32 -15.23 -12.46
CA GLN A 103 2.22 -16.40 -12.43
C GLN A 103 1.86 -17.38 -11.30
N ALA A 104 0.83 -17.07 -10.50
CA ALA A 104 0.36 -17.90 -9.40
C ALA A 104 -1.07 -18.41 -9.66
N ASP A 105 -1.42 -19.52 -9.03
CA ASP A 105 -2.78 -20.06 -9.06
C ASP A 105 -3.66 -19.43 -7.96
N LEU A 106 -3.03 -18.94 -6.89
CA LEU A 106 -3.67 -18.31 -5.74
C LEU A 106 -2.78 -17.21 -5.16
N VAL A 107 -3.39 -16.08 -4.79
CA VAL A 107 -2.73 -15.01 -4.03
C VAL A 107 -3.26 -14.95 -2.60
N LEU A 108 -2.38 -14.96 -1.62
CA LEU A 108 -2.69 -14.70 -0.23
C LEU A 108 -2.12 -13.35 0.17
N VAL A 109 -3.00 -12.44 0.57
CA VAL A 109 -2.64 -11.12 1.07
C VAL A 109 -2.79 -11.12 2.57
N VAL A 110 -1.68 -10.94 3.29
CA VAL A 110 -1.69 -10.80 4.75
C VAL A 110 -2.06 -9.37 5.13
N GLY A 111 -3.11 -9.22 5.93
CA GLY A 111 -3.51 -7.95 6.52
C GLY A 111 -5.00 -7.88 6.83
N SER A 112 -5.37 -6.87 7.59
CA SER A 112 -6.73 -6.74 8.11
C SER A 112 -7.72 -6.25 7.07
N ARG A 113 -8.98 -6.64 7.24
CA ARG A 113 -10.13 -6.22 6.39
C ARG A 113 -10.39 -4.71 6.40
N ASN A 114 -9.96 -4.01 7.45
CA ASN A 114 -10.06 -2.56 7.54
C ASN A 114 -8.82 -1.82 6.99
N SER A 115 -7.81 -2.55 6.48
CA SER A 115 -6.66 -1.95 5.82
C SER A 115 -6.95 -1.73 4.34
N SER A 116 -7.15 -0.45 3.96
CA SER A 116 -7.42 -0.10 2.55
C SER A 116 -6.33 -0.64 1.62
N ASN A 117 -5.06 -0.53 2.00
CA ASN A 117 -3.96 -1.06 1.19
C ASN A 117 -4.07 -2.58 0.99
N SER A 118 -4.31 -3.37 2.03
CA SER A 118 -4.40 -4.84 1.91
C SER A 118 -5.60 -5.27 1.05
N VAL A 119 -6.73 -4.57 1.19
CA VAL A 119 -7.91 -4.79 0.34
C VAL A 119 -7.57 -4.49 -1.12
N ARG A 120 -6.89 -3.38 -1.42
CA ARG A 120 -6.50 -3.06 -2.81
C ARG A 120 -5.54 -4.07 -3.42
N LEU A 121 -4.58 -4.60 -2.68
CA LEU A 121 -3.71 -5.69 -3.19
C LEU A 121 -4.53 -6.92 -3.59
N THR A 122 -5.53 -7.27 -2.77
CA THR A 122 -6.41 -8.43 -3.02
C THR A 122 -7.26 -8.22 -4.28
N GLU A 123 -7.87 -7.04 -4.42
CA GLU A 123 -8.69 -6.70 -5.58
C GLU A 123 -7.87 -6.61 -6.86
N ILE A 124 -6.64 -6.08 -6.81
CA ILE A 124 -5.74 -6.04 -7.97
C ILE A 124 -5.50 -7.44 -8.51
N SER A 125 -5.17 -8.41 -7.65
CA SER A 125 -5.00 -9.79 -8.09
C SER A 125 -6.27 -10.35 -8.73
N GLN A 126 -7.43 -10.13 -8.11
CA GLN A 126 -8.71 -10.60 -8.63
C GLN A 126 -9.05 -9.99 -10.00
N ASN A 127 -8.77 -8.70 -10.18
CA ASN A 127 -8.95 -8.00 -11.46
C ASN A 127 -8.01 -8.50 -12.56
N MET A 128 -6.86 -9.06 -12.19
CA MET A 128 -5.96 -9.74 -13.13
C MET A 128 -6.38 -11.17 -13.47
N GLY A 129 -7.43 -11.68 -12.83
CA GLY A 129 -7.95 -13.03 -13.03
C GLY A 129 -7.38 -14.09 -12.10
N THR A 130 -6.42 -13.74 -11.23
CA THR A 130 -5.88 -14.69 -10.25
C THR A 130 -6.68 -14.65 -8.95
N PRO A 131 -7.25 -15.78 -8.49
CA PRO A 131 -7.96 -15.86 -7.21
C PRO A 131 -7.11 -15.29 -6.07
N ALA A 132 -7.71 -14.47 -5.22
CA ALA A 132 -7.02 -13.90 -4.07
C ALA A 132 -7.85 -13.96 -2.79
N ARG A 133 -7.16 -14.15 -1.65
CA ARG A 133 -7.73 -14.14 -0.30
C ARG A 133 -6.98 -13.14 0.57
N LEU A 134 -7.74 -12.27 1.21
CA LEU A 134 -7.24 -11.43 2.31
C LEU A 134 -7.38 -12.23 3.60
N VAL A 135 -6.27 -12.39 4.32
CA VAL A 135 -6.21 -13.12 5.60
C VAL A 135 -5.53 -12.30 6.67
N ASP A 136 -6.06 -12.32 7.89
CA ASP A 136 -5.40 -11.68 9.04
C ASP A 136 -4.15 -12.46 9.46
N ASP A 137 -4.23 -13.80 9.52
CA ASP A 137 -3.11 -14.68 9.85
C ASP A 137 -3.34 -16.13 9.34
N ARG A 138 -2.41 -17.04 9.66
CA ARG A 138 -2.45 -18.44 9.22
C ARG A 138 -3.70 -19.22 9.68
N SER A 139 -4.38 -18.80 10.74
CA SER A 139 -5.59 -19.47 11.26
C SER A 139 -6.80 -19.32 10.35
N GLU A 140 -6.79 -18.34 9.44
CA GLU A 140 -7.85 -18.16 8.46
C GLU A 140 -7.66 -19.00 7.18
N LEU A 141 -6.52 -19.69 7.04
CA LEU A 141 -6.27 -20.57 5.91
C LEU A 141 -7.27 -21.72 5.89
N ARG A 142 -7.77 -22.03 4.69
CA ARG A 142 -8.70 -23.13 4.47
C ARG A 142 -8.16 -24.08 3.43
N ASP A 143 -8.16 -25.36 3.77
CA ASP A 143 -7.58 -26.42 2.93
C ASP A 143 -8.21 -26.45 1.53
N GLU A 144 -9.50 -26.13 1.41
CA GLU A 144 -10.19 -26.13 0.11
C GLU A 144 -9.64 -25.11 -0.90
N TRP A 145 -8.91 -24.08 -0.44
CA TRP A 145 -8.31 -23.08 -1.32
C TRP A 145 -7.13 -23.62 -2.12
N PHE A 146 -6.51 -24.71 -1.66
CA PHE A 146 -5.28 -25.26 -2.24
C PHE A 146 -5.54 -26.43 -3.19
N ASN A 147 -6.81 -26.77 -3.45
CA ASN A 147 -7.17 -27.83 -4.39
C ASN A 147 -6.78 -27.45 -5.83
N GLY A 148 -5.80 -28.16 -6.39
CA GLY A 148 -5.29 -27.91 -7.75
C GLY A 148 -4.38 -26.69 -7.88
N VAL A 149 -3.94 -26.12 -6.75
CA VAL A 149 -3.00 -25.00 -6.69
C VAL A 149 -1.57 -25.53 -6.62
N ASN A 150 -0.72 -25.12 -7.56
CA ASN A 150 0.71 -25.46 -7.58
C ASN A 150 1.58 -24.29 -7.12
N THR A 151 1.11 -23.05 -7.31
CA THR A 151 1.86 -21.84 -6.96
C THR A 151 0.99 -20.87 -6.18
N VAL A 152 1.47 -20.50 -4.99
CA VAL A 152 0.83 -19.50 -4.12
C VAL A 152 1.73 -18.27 -4.04
N LEU A 153 1.21 -17.11 -4.43
CA LEU A 153 1.86 -15.84 -4.18
C LEU A 153 1.45 -15.35 -2.79
N VAL A 154 2.41 -15.16 -1.90
CA VAL A 154 2.18 -14.52 -0.59
C VAL A 154 2.66 -13.07 -0.67
N THR A 155 1.81 -12.14 -0.25
CA THR A 155 2.15 -10.72 -0.11
C THR A 155 1.50 -10.14 1.13
N ALA A 156 1.81 -8.91 1.48
CA ALA A 156 1.35 -8.30 2.72
C ALA A 156 1.05 -6.81 2.56
N GLY A 157 0.02 -6.36 3.27
CA GLY A 157 -0.28 -4.94 3.38
C GLY A 157 0.84 -4.16 4.07
N ALA A 158 0.92 -2.84 3.84
CA ALA A 158 1.96 -2.00 4.44
C ALA A 158 1.99 -2.04 5.99
N SER A 159 0.86 -2.34 6.62
CA SER A 159 0.69 -2.43 8.07
C SER A 159 0.80 -3.85 8.65
N ALA A 160 0.95 -4.88 7.81
CA ALA A 160 1.02 -6.25 8.26
C ALA A 160 2.43 -6.55 8.84
N PRO A 161 2.51 -7.09 10.07
CA PRO A 161 3.77 -7.56 10.64
C PRO A 161 4.40 -8.70 9.84
N GLU A 162 5.73 -8.67 9.73
CA GLU A 162 6.51 -9.65 8.96
C GLU A 162 6.36 -11.09 9.52
N ASP A 163 6.23 -11.21 10.84
CA ASP A 163 6.09 -12.51 11.50
C ASP A 163 4.80 -13.23 11.12
N LEU A 164 3.75 -12.52 10.71
CA LEU A 164 2.51 -13.14 10.20
C LEU A 164 2.73 -13.77 8.83
N VAL A 165 3.50 -13.09 7.96
CA VAL A 165 3.88 -13.62 6.64
C VAL A 165 4.74 -14.87 6.81
N GLN A 166 5.75 -14.78 7.68
CA GLN A 166 6.62 -15.90 8.02
C GLN A 166 5.85 -17.11 8.54
N GLN A 167 4.94 -16.92 9.50
CA GLN A 167 4.11 -17.99 10.04
C GLN A 167 3.21 -18.63 8.98
N LEU A 168 2.69 -17.84 8.05
CA LEU A 168 1.89 -18.33 6.93
C LEU A 168 2.74 -19.18 5.97
N ILE A 169 3.98 -18.74 5.67
CA ILE A 169 4.92 -19.52 4.85
C ILE A 169 5.23 -20.87 5.52
N VAL A 170 5.53 -20.90 6.82
CA VAL A 170 5.76 -22.17 7.55
C VAL A 170 4.57 -23.10 7.40
N GLU A 171 3.37 -22.60 7.67
CA GLU A 171 2.14 -23.40 7.62
C GLU A 171 1.92 -24.02 6.23
N LEU A 172 2.18 -23.25 5.16
CA LEU A 172 2.08 -23.74 3.79
C LEU A 172 3.11 -24.84 3.49
N ILE A 173 4.37 -24.64 3.87
CA ILE A 173 5.46 -25.60 3.63
C ILE A 173 5.25 -26.88 4.45
N GLU A 174 4.86 -26.77 5.71
CA GLU A 174 4.61 -27.95 6.56
C GLU A 174 3.43 -28.80 6.06
N LYS A 175 2.38 -28.16 5.54
CA LYS A 175 1.18 -28.86 5.04
C LYS A 175 1.32 -29.40 3.63
N HIS A 176 1.94 -28.64 2.73
CA HIS A 176 1.93 -28.91 1.30
C HIS A 176 3.32 -29.21 0.71
N GLY A 177 4.39 -28.95 1.46
CA GLY A 177 5.76 -28.95 0.95
C GLY A 177 6.00 -27.78 -0.02
N GLY A 178 7.12 -27.84 -0.73
CA GLY A 178 7.48 -26.86 -1.77
C GLY A 178 8.75 -26.08 -1.45
N VAL A 179 9.03 -25.09 -2.30
CA VAL A 179 10.20 -24.21 -2.24
C VAL A 179 9.71 -22.78 -2.18
N VAL A 180 10.35 -21.95 -1.36
CA VAL A 180 10.02 -20.53 -1.26
C VAL A 180 10.82 -19.75 -2.31
N GLU A 181 10.14 -18.98 -3.15
CA GLU A 181 10.78 -18.05 -4.07
C GLU A 181 10.50 -16.61 -3.65
N GLN A 182 11.53 -15.88 -3.27
CA GLN A 182 11.43 -14.45 -3.00
C GLN A 182 11.63 -13.67 -4.31
N HIS A 183 10.70 -12.77 -4.65
CA HIS A 183 10.75 -11.97 -5.87
C HIS A 183 10.90 -10.48 -5.53
N ASP A 184 12.06 -9.91 -5.82
CA ASP A 184 12.38 -8.53 -5.49
C ASP A 184 12.07 -7.62 -6.68
N VAL A 185 10.94 -6.91 -6.62
CA VAL A 185 10.50 -6.05 -7.74
C VAL A 185 11.04 -4.62 -7.60
N TYR A 186 11.27 -4.15 -6.37
CA TYR A 186 11.77 -2.81 -6.06
C TYR A 186 12.60 -2.80 -4.79
N HIS A 187 13.74 -2.11 -4.79
CA HIS A 187 14.47 -1.80 -3.56
C HIS A 187 13.87 -0.56 -2.87
N GLU A 188 13.35 -0.74 -1.65
CA GLU A 188 12.78 0.34 -0.83
C GLU A 188 13.78 0.80 0.25
N GLN A 189 14.56 1.85 -0.02
CA GLN A 189 15.40 2.49 1.00
C GLN A 189 14.78 3.82 1.44
N VAL A 190 13.93 3.76 2.47
CA VAL A 190 13.30 4.95 3.06
C VAL A 190 13.49 4.97 4.57
N GLU A 191 13.99 6.09 5.08
CA GLU A 191 14.20 6.32 6.50
C GLU A 191 13.24 7.39 7.02
N PHE A 192 12.58 7.12 8.14
CA PHE A 192 11.76 8.10 8.83
C PHE A 192 12.46 8.61 10.09
N GLY A 193 12.71 9.91 10.13
CA GLY A 193 13.25 10.58 11.31
C GLY A 193 12.22 10.68 12.43
N LEU A 194 12.68 10.59 13.68
CA LEU A 194 11.79 10.78 14.84
C LEU A 194 11.17 12.19 14.85
N PRO A 195 9.92 12.34 15.34
CA PRO A 195 9.28 13.64 15.54
C PRO A 195 10.13 14.59 16.40
N GLY A 196 10.14 15.89 16.08
CA GLY A 196 10.93 16.88 16.81
C GLY A 196 10.60 16.92 18.31
N THR A 197 9.31 16.83 18.65
CA THR A 197 8.80 16.77 20.02
C THR A 197 9.30 15.54 20.78
N LEU A 198 9.41 14.39 20.11
CA LEU A 198 9.98 13.19 20.71
C LEU A 198 11.49 13.35 20.95
N LYS A 199 12.23 13.93 19.99
CA LYS A 199 13.65 14.23 20.16
C LYS A 199 13.90 15.16 21.34
N GLU A 200 13.03 16.15 21.55
CA GLU A 200 13.09 17.06 22.69
C GLU A 200 12.82 16.34 24.02
N LEU A 201 11.76 15.51 24.08
CA LEU A 201 11.47 14.68 25.25
C LEU A 201 12.64 13.74 25.60
N MET A 202 13.27 13.15 24.59
CA MET A 202 14.43 12.28 24.78
C MET A 202 15.61 13.03 25.39
N ARG A 203 15.95 14.22 24.86
CA ARG A 203 17.00 15.08 25.44
C ARG A 203 16.70 15.45 26.89
N ASN A 204 15.45 15.80 27.19
CA ASN A 204 15.02 16.14 28.55
C ASN A 204 15.12 14.96 29.52
N ARG A 205 15.09 13.72 29.03
CA ARG A 205 15.31 12.49 29.81
C ARG A 205 16.75 11.97 29.76
N GLY A 206 17.69 12.77 29.25
CA GLY A 206 19.10 12.37 29.14
C GLY A 206 19.37 11.29 28.08
N VAL A 207 18.44 11.08 27.16
CA VAL A 207 18.58 10.12 26.04
C VAL A 207 18.98 10.88 24.79
N ASP A 208 20.15 10.57 24.21
CA ASP A 208 20.59 11.19 22.95
C ASP A 208 19.75 10.66 21.76
N PRO A 209 19.00 11.54 21.05
CA PRO A 209 18.25 11.15 19.86
C PRO A 209 19.09 11.15 18.57
N THR A 210 20.35 11.59 18.63
CA THR A 210 21.22 11.69 17.45
C THR A 210 21.47 10.30 16.85
N GLY A 211 21.29 10.17 15.54
CA GLY A 211 21.43 8.90 14.83
C GLY A 211 20.29 7.90 15.02
N ARG A 212 19.31 8.16 15.91
CA ARG A 212 18.14 7.28 16.07
C ARG A 212 17.16 7.50 14.92
N ARG A 213 17.18 6.57 13.99
CA ARG A 213 16.30 6.49 12.82
C ARG A 213 15.49 5.22 12.90
N VAL A 214 14.23 5.29 12.46
CA VAL A 214 13.47 4.06 12.22
C VAL A 214 13.91 3.56 10.85
N MET A 215 14.77 2.54 10.87
CA MET A 215 15.22 1.83 9.68
C MET A 215 14.23 0.71 9.40
N ARG A 216 13.64 0.67 8.21
CA ARG A 216 13.27 -0.61 7.63
C ARG A 216 14.58 -1.17 7.07
N LYS A 217 15.15 -2.20 7.72
CA LYS A 217 16.26 -2.94 7.11
C LYS A 217 15.75 -3.61 5.84
N ASP A 218 16.63 -3.81 4.86
CA ASP A 218 16.33 -4.57 3.65
C ASP A 218 15.63 -5.87 4.06
N ALA A 219 14.35 -6.01 3.66
CA ALA A 219 13.52 -7.14 4.05
C ALA A 219 14.13 -8.47 3.56
N ASP A 220 14.94 -8.38 2.51
CA ASP A 220 15.55 -9.49 1.78
C ASP A 220 16.61 -10.23 2.60
N GLU A 221 17.56 -9.51 3.21
CA GLU A 221 18.53 -10.12 4.12
C GLU A 221 17.84 -10.72 5.35
N ALA A 222 16.72 -10.14 5.78
CA ALA A 222 15.99 -10.62 6.94
C ALA A 222 15.19 -11.91 6.66
N MET A 223 14.54 -12.03 5.49
CA MET A 223 13.74 -13.19 5.12
C MET A 223 14.61 -14.38 4.72
N GLY A 224 15.61 -14.20 3.85
CA GLY A 224 16.51 -15.29 3.45
C GLY A 224 17.22 -15.93 4.64
N ALA A 225 17.80 -15.09 5.52
CA ALA A 225 18.44 -15.58 6.74
C ALA A 225 17.43 -16.23 7.71
N TRP A 226 16.16 -15.82 7.69
CA TRP A 226 15.12 -16.44 8.49
C TRP A 226 14.73 -17.82 7.95
N LEU A 227 14.58 -17.98 6.64
CA LEU A 227 14.31 -19.26 5.98
C LEU A 227 15.43 -20.28 6.23
N ASP A 228 16.70 -19.84 6.15
CA ASP A 228 17.86 -20.67 6.47
C ASP A 228 17.81 -21.21 7.91
N ARG A 229 17.45 -20.35 8.88
CA ARG A 229 17.34 -20.75 10.30
C ARG A 229 16.23 -21.78 10.54
N HIS A 230 15.24 -21.85 9.66
CA HIS A 230 14.12 -22.79 9.76
C HIS A 230 14.28 -24.00 8.82
N GLY A 231 15.41 -24.09 8.10
CA GLY A 231 15.68 -25.20 7.18
C GLY A 231 14.71 -25.27 5.99
N ILE A 232 14.13 -24.13 5.60
CA ILE A 232 13.19 -24.05 4.47
C ILE A 232 13.99 -23.82 3.20
N GLU A 233 13.80 -24.67 2.18
CA GLU A 233 14.44 -24.50 0.88
C GLU A 233 13.91 -23.23 0.20
N HIS A 234 14.82 -22.36 -0.25
CA HIS A 234 14.45 -21.08 -0.86
C HIS A 234 15.43 -20.59 -1.93
N ARG A 235 14.96 -19.66 -2.76
CA ARG A 235 15.78 -18.88 -3.69
C ARG A 235 15.26 -17.45 -3.82
N THR A 236 16.15 -16.53 -4.17
CA THR A 236 15.80 -15.14 -4.49
C THR A 236 15.89 -14.90 -6.00
N VAL A 237 14.87 -14.25 -6.56
CA VAL A 237 14.77 -13.82 -7.94
C VAL A 237 14.70 -12.30 -7.96
N ASP A 238 15.77 -11.65 -8.41
CA ASP A 238 15.80 -10.20 -8.55
C ASP A 238 15.12 -9.80 -9.88
N LEU A 239 14.00 -9.09 -9.75
CA LEU A 239 13.20 -8.55 -10.85
C LEU A 239 13.26 -7.01 -10.91
N THR A 240 14.18 -6.38 -10.17
CA THR A 240 14.28 -4.93 -10.15
C THR A 240 14.60 -4.39 -11.55
N VAL A 241 13.77 -3.44 -12.00
CA VAL A 241 13.95 -2.77 -13.30
C VAL A 241 15.25 -1.95 -13.23
N GLY A 242 16.34 -2.52 -13.75
CA GLY A 242 17.69 -1.97 -13.67
C GLY A 242 18.80 -3.02 -13.55
N ALA A 243 18.47 -4.28 -13.25
CA ALA A 243 19.43 -5.39 -13.21
C ALA A 243 19.70 -6.06 -14.58
N THR A 244 19.49 -5.34 -15.68
CA THR A 244 20.02 -5.73 -16.99
C THR A 244 21.43 -5.16 -17.14
N ARG A 245 22.44 -6.03 -17.08
CA ARG A 245 23.66 -5.84 -17.88
C ARG A 245 23.53 -6.67 -19.15
#